data_AF-A0A9Q8LEF1-F1
#
_entry.id   AF-A0A9Q8LEF1-F1
#
_cell.length_a   1.000
_cell.length_b   1.000
_cell.length_c   1.000
_cell.angle_alpha   90.00
_cell.angle_beta   90.00
_cell.angle_gamma   90.00
#
_symmetry.space_group_name_H-M   'P 1'
#
loop_
_entity.id
_entity.type
_entity.pdbx_description
1 polymer ?
#
loop_
_entity_poly.entity_id
_entity_poly.type
_entity_poly.pdbx_seq_one_letter_code
_entity_poly.pdbx_strand_id
1 'polypeptide(L)'
;MSPPYRVDHIGSLIRPGPLKEAQDHILEDIDRYHGGTEQQMSAIEAWRAKALKGVVKQQLDRGITTIITGEFERMAFWDGLFDSLSGFKFEPVRFDSGMWRLGFPVNEWLKNMGRTARMAKIAVGKIERIKSAYMDGWLRLRNKLPREQWRHAKVTVLTPTWWHEMLEKPYTESSGYTNDEAYLADIADALHEEIIDVYNEGVRSIQVDDLLLAMIYTEGEFAWAPVLRQHGTDVEDLVGLHIAAHNRMLQSLPHVLNIGHHMCRGNIPGIATLQGGYNILVERMFKESAYQLFLLEWDRPEHGDFSPLQHLPRDKAVVLGLVSTKDGALENKEMLEARIHEAAKVLATAHGESIQAVLAANLAISPQCGFATFEDKIGEGMTIERQWEKMALLQEVAEEI
;
A
#
# COMPACT_ATOMS: atom_id res chain seq x y z
N MET A 1 -4.71 17.36 -11.04
CA MET A 1 -4.55 17.64 -9.61
C MET A 1 -3.08 17.66 -9.30
N SER A 2 -2.60 18.67 -8.58
CA SER A 2 -1.23 18.66 -8.08
C SER A 2 -1.08 17.71 -6.90
N PRO A 3 0.08 17.06 -6.72
CA PRO A 3 0.32 16.29 -5.50
C PRO A 3 -0.01 17.15 -4.27
N PRO A 4 -0.63 16.57 -3.23
CA PRO A 4 -1.00 17.35 -2.05
C PRO A 4 0.22 17.97 -1.35
N TYR A 5 1.37 17.28 -1.42
CA TYR A 5 2.64 17.68 -0.84
C TYR A 5 3.80 17.30 -1.76
N ARG A 6 4.93 18.02 -1.65
CA ARG A 6 6.16 17.72 -2.40
C ARG A 6 6.90 16.49 -1.88
N VAL A 7 6.86 16.30 -0.56
CA VAL A 7 7.38 15.12 0.11
C VAL A 7 6.22 14.39 0.77
N ASP A 8 6.11 13.11 0.47
CA ASP A 8 5.18 12.19 1.12
C ASP A 8 5.94 10.99 1.69
N HIS A 9 5.25 10.12 2.41
CA HIS A 9 5.74 8.81 2.83
C HIS A 9 4.58 7.82 2.93
N ILE A 10 4.87 6.54 2.78
CA ILE A 10 3.84 5.57 2.41
C ILE A 10 2.86 5.26 3.54
N GLY A 11 3.31 4.93 4.74
CA GLY A 11 2.38 4.43 5.76
C GLY A 11 3.07 3.89 7.02
N SER A 12 3.64 2.70 6.92
CA SER A 12 4.29 2.08 8.07
C SER A 12 5.58 2.82 8.46
N LEU A 13 5.74 3.03 9.76
CA LEU A 13 6.97 3.55 10.38
C LEU A 13 7.55 2.48 11.33
N ILE A 14 8.82 2.59 11.68
CA ILE A 14 9.46 1.66 12.60
C ILE A 14 8.84 1.80 13.99
N ARG A 15 8.33 0.68 14.49
CA ARG A 15 7.70 0.59 15.81
C ARG A 15 8.76 0.76 16.91
N PRO A 16 8.47 1.50 18.00
CA PRO A 16 9.35 1.56 19.16
C PRO A 16 9.53 0.16 19.78
N GLY A 17 10.74 -0.13 20.29
CA GLY A 17 11.11 -1.44 20.86
C GLY A 17 10.05 -2.07 21.78
N PRO A 18 9.52 -1.36 22.80
CA PRO A 18 8.52 -1.93 23.70
C PRO A 18 7.18 -2.30 23.03
N LEU A 19 6.77 -1.58 21.99
CA LEU A 19 5.57 -1.95 21.23
C LEU A 19 5.85 -3.20 20.40
N LYS A 20 6.99 -3.22 19.70
CA LYS A 20 7.42 -4.37 18.92
C LYS A 20 7.49 -5.64 19.78
N GLU A 21 8.19 -5.58 20.92
CA GLU A 21 8.31 -6.70 21.86
C GLU A 21 6.94 -7.20 22.37
N ALA A 22 5.99 -6.28 22.62
CA ALA A 22 4.66 -6.65 23.07
C ALA A 22 3.86 -7.38 21.97
N GLN A 23 4.02 -6.98 20.71
CA GLN A 23 3.35 -7.60 19.57
C GLN A 23 4.00 -8.93 19.16
N ASP A 24 5.34 -9.01 19.19
CA ASP A 24 6.11 -10.24 18.92
C ASP A 24 5.64 -11.42 19.81
N HIS A 25 5.20 -11.15 21.05
CA HIS A 25 4.70 -12.19 21.97
C HIS A 25 3.38 -12.84 21.54
N ILE A 26 2.64 -12.26 20.59
CA ILE A 26 1.37 -12.80 20.10
C ILE A 26 1.42 -13.21 18.62
N LEU A 27 2.53 -12.95 17.94
CA LEU A 27 2.83 -13.45 16.60
C LEU A 27 3.07 -14.96 16.65
N GLU A 28 2.35 -15.71 15.82
CA GLU A 28 2.68 -17.10 15.51
C GLU A 28 3.49 -17.18 14.22
N ASP A 29 3.07 -16.39 13.22
CA ASP A 29 3.61 -16.40 11.87
C ASP A 29 3.17 -15.16 11.05
N ILE A 30 3.69 -15.01 9.83
CA ILE A 30 3.41 -13.89 8.91
C ILE A 30 1.92 -13.69 8.60
N ASP A 31 1.10 -14.74 8.67
CA ASP A 31 -0.35 -14.68 8.46
C ASP A 31 -1.16 -15.20 9.68
N ARG A 32 -0.52 -15.42 10.84
CA ARG A 32 -1.19 -16.05 12.00
C ARG A 32 -0.78 -15.40 13.33
N TYR A 33 -1.80 -15.12 14.14
CA TYR A 33 -1.65 -14.63 15.51
C TYR A 33 -2.17 -15.71 16.46
N HIS A 34 -1.44 -16.00 17.54
CA HIS A 34 -1.90 -16.97 18.55
C HIS A 34 -3.12 -16.48 19.36
N GLY A 35 -3.52 -15.21 19.18
CA GLY A 35 -4.44 -14.52 20.08
C GLY A 35 -3.74 -14.24 21.42
N GLY A 36 -3.72 -12.98 21.86
CA GLY A 36 -3.15 -12.62 23.15
C GLY A 36 -4.11 -12.92 24.31
N THR A 37 -3.57 -13.20 25.49
CA THR A 37 -4.35 -13.09 26.74
C THR A 37 -4.86 -11.65 26.92
N GLU A 38 -5.94 -11.46 27.69
CA GLU A 38 -6.48 -10.12 27.98
C GLU A 38 -5.39 -9.16 28.50
N GLN A 39 -4.48 -9.65 29.35
CA GLN A 39 -3.36 -8.87 29.86
C GLN A 39 -2.37 -8.46 28.76
N GLN A 40 -2.03 -9.37 27.83
CA GLN A 40 -1.15 -9.05 26.70
C GLN A 40 -1.81 -8.03 25.77
N MET A 41 -3.09 -8.21 25.44
CA MET A 41 -3.83 -7.26 24.60
C MET A 41 -3.91 -5.88 25.26
N SER A 42 -4.19 -5.82 26.57
CA SER A 42 -4.19 -4.55 27.30
C SER A 42 -2.81 -3.89 27.32
N ALA A 43 -1.72 -4.66 27.42
CA ALA A 43 -0.37 -4.13 27.36
C ALA A 43 -0.03 -3.58 25.96
N ILE A 44 -0.40 -4.31 24.91
CA ILE A 44 -0.24 -3.87 23.51
C ILE A 44 -0.98 -2.54 23.30
N GLU A 45 -2.23 -2.42 23.73
CA GLU A 45 -3.00 -1.18 23.60
C GLU A 45 -2.36 0.00 24.35
N ALA A 46 -1.82 -0.23 25.56
CA ALA A 46 -1.09 0.80 26.30
C ALA A 46 0.17 1.26 25.55
N TRP A 47 0.92 0.33 24.97
CA TRP A 47 2.10 0.63 24.17
C TRP A 47 1.75 1.33 22.85
N ARG A 48 0.67 0.93 22.17
CA ARG A 48 0.15 1.60 20.97
C ARG A 48 -0.19 3.06 21.24
N ALA A 49 -0.91 3.34 22.33
CA ALA A 49 -1.25 4.71 22.71
C ALA A 49 0.00 5.58 22.98
N LYS A 50 1.01 5.01 23.64
CA LYS A 50 2.28 5.71 23.91
C LYS A 50 3.09 5.93 22.64
N ALA A 51 3.21 4.91 21.80
CA ALA A 51 3.94 4.95 20.53
C ALA A 51 3.31 5.95 19.56
N LEU A 52 1.98 5.95 19.44
CA LEU A 52 1.24 6.90 18.60
C LEU A 52 1.49 8.35 19.05
N LYS A 53 1.42 8.62 20.36
CA LYS A 53 1.75 9.96 20.88
C LYS A 53 3.18 10.37 20.53
N GLY A 54 4.13 9.44 20.64
CA GLY A 54 5.53 9.67 20.31
C GLY A 54 5.73 9.99 18.82
N VAL A 55 5.20 9.15 17.92
CA VAL A 55 5.42 9.28 16.48
C VAL A 55 4.73 10.51 15.88
N VAL A 56 3.54 10.87 16.39
CA VAL A 56 2.87 12.13 15.99
C VAL A 56 3.73 13.33 16.39
N LYS A 57 4.27 13.33 17.62
CA LYS A 57 5.17 14.42 18.05
C LYS A 57 6.43 14.48 17.19
N GLN A 58 7.04 13.32 16.88
CA GLN A 58 8.25 13.27 16.06
C GLN A 58 8.04 13.82 14.65
N GLN A 59 6.90 13.51 14.02
CA GLN A 59 6.52 14.03 12.71
C GLN A 59 6.34 15.55 12.76
N LEU A 60 5.58 16.06 13.74
CA LEU A 60 5.35 17.50 13.92
C LEU A 60 6.65 18.27 14.19
N ASP A 61 7.50 17.78 15.10
CA ASP A 61 8.77 18.43 15.45
C ASP A 61 9.75 18.52 14.27
N ARG A 62 9.64 17.59 13.30
CA ARG A 62 10.49 17.50 12.11
C ARG A 62 9.87 18.17 10.88
N GLY A 63 8.71 18.81 11.02
CA GLY A 63 8.02 19.44 9.89
C GLY A 63 7.54 18.44 8.83
N ILE A 64 7.36 17.16 9.19
CA ILE A 64 6.79 16.17 8.27
C ILE A 64 5.35 16.58 7.96
N THR A 65 5.06 16.80 6.68
CA THR A 65 3.76 17.34 6.27
C THR A 65 2.68 16.27 6.28
N THR A 66 2.91 15.08 5.71
CA THR A 66 1.95 13.99 5.81
C THR A 66 2.05 13.33 7.18
N ILE A 67 1.02 13.46 8.02
CA ILE A 67 1.02 12.89 9.38
C ILE A 67 0.24 11.57 9.39
N ILE A 68 0.84 10.52 9.93
CA ILE A 68 0.21 9.20 10.01
C ILE A 68 0.43 8.53 11.36
N THR A 69 -0.28 7.43 11.61
CA THR A 69 -0.12 6.61 12.83
C THR A 69 1.16 5.78 12.83
N GLY A 70 1.81 5.62 11.67
CA GLY A 70 2.86 4.64 11.46
C GLY A 70 2.34 3.20 11.36
N GLU A 71 1.01 3.01 11.27
CA GLU A 71 0.31 1.73 11.30
C GLU A 71 0.53 0.92 12.58
N PHE A 72 0.86 1.60 13.68
CA PHE A 72 1.17 0.97 14.97
C PHE A 72 -0.02 0.21 15.58
N GLU A 73 -1.25 0.58 15.20
CA GLU A 73 -2.46 -0.13 15.60
C GLU A 73 -2.67 -1.46 14.86
N ARG A 74 -1.91 -1.71 13.80
CA ARG A 74 -1.97 -2.93 12.99
C ARG A 74 -0.78 -3.83 13.30
N MET A 75 -0.94 -5.13 13.09
CA MET A 75 0.16 -6.10 13.13
C MET A 75 0.80 -6.18 11.73
N ALA A 76 -0.04 -6.25 10.69
CA ALA A 76 0.35 -6.17 9.28
C ALA A 76 -0.44 -5.06 8.55
N PHE A 77 0.10 -4.51 7.46
CA PHE A 77 -0.51 -3.39 6.75
C PHE A 77 -1.94 -3.69 6.23
N TRP A 78 -2.23 -4.96 5.92
CA TRP A 78 -3.51 -5.45 5.42
C TRP A 78 -4.57 -5.72 6.49
N ASP A 79 -4.25 -5.58 7.78
CA ASP A 79 -5.23 -5.75 8.84
C ASP A 79 -6.33 -4.69 8.75
N GLY A 80 -7.57 -5.05 9.13
CA GLY A 80 -8.68 -4.11 9.19
C GLY A 80 -9.80 -4.42 8.19
N LEU A 81 -9.56 -4.22 6.88
CA LEU A 81 -10.62 -4.31 5.86
C LEU A 81 -11.43 -5.60 5.98
N PHE A 82 -10.80 -6.76 5.77
CA PHE A 82 -11.54 -8.02 5.77
C PHE A 82 -11.96 -8.50 7.17
N ASP A 83 -11.48 -7.89 8.26
CA ASP A 83 -11.99 -8.15 9.62
C ASP A 83 -13.24 -7.33 9.93
N SER A 84 -13.52 -6.33 9.10
CA SER A 84 -14.71 -5.49 9.15
C SER A 84 -15.86 -6.00 8.28
N LEU A 85 -15.64 -7.11 7.56
CA LEU A 85 -16.61 -7.72 6.65
C LEU A 85 -17.14 -9.06 7.19
N SER A 86 -18.44 -9.30 7.01
CA SER A 86 -19.07 -10.61 7.18
C SER A 86 -18.88 -11.49 5.94
N GLY A 87 -19.42 -12.70 5.96
CA GLY A 87 -19.45 -13.58 4.79
C GLY A 87 -18.18 -14.36 4.52
N PHE A 88 -17.07 -14.07 5.23
CA PHE A 88 -15.80 -14.78 5.09
C PHE A 88 -15.59 -15.86 6.14
N LYS A 89 -14.94 -16.94 5.72
CA LYS A 89 -14.30 -17.93 6.59
C LYS A 89 -12.79 -17.75 6.51
N PHE A 90 -12.11 -17.63 7.65
CA PHE A 90 -10.66 -17.52 7.72
C PHE A 90 -10.06 -18.87 8.13
N GLU A 91 -9.36 -19.54 7.22
CA GLU A 91 -8.84 -20.89 7.46
C GLU A 91 -7.54 -21.18 6.69
N PRO A 92 -6.74 -22.17 7.13
CA PRO A 92 -5.57 -22.59 6.38
C PRO A 92 -5.97 -23.34 5.12
N VAL A 93 -5.51 -22.86 3.96
CA VAL A 93 -5.75 -23.45 2.65
C VAL A 93 -4.44 -24.01 2.10
N ARG A 94 -4.44 -25.31 1.80
CA ARG A 94 -3.26 -26.00 1.25
C ARG A 94 -2.91 -25.47 -0.13
N PHE A 95 -1.62 -25.36 -0.44
CA PHE A 95 -1.17 -24.88 -1.76
C PHE A 95 -1.57 -25.82 -2.90
N ASP A 96 -1.74 -27.12 -2.64
CA ASP A 96 -2.16 -28.13 -3.61
C ASP A 96 -3.68 -28.31 -3.73
N SER A 97 -4.48 -27.47 -3.06
CA SER A 97 -5.95 -27.54 -3.06
C SER A 97 -6.61 -27.12 -4.37
N GLY A 98 -5.88 -26.42 -5.26
CA GLY A 98 -6.44 -25.77 -6.45
C GLY A 98 -7.28 -24.53 -6.14
N MET A 99 -7.22 -24.00 -4.90
CA MET A 99 -7.87 -22.74 -4.53
C MET A 99 -7.01 -21.51 -4.79
N TRP A 100 -5.69 -21.67 -4.75
CA TRP A 100 -4.73 -20.58 -5.00
C TRP A 100 -4.47 -20.42 -6.50
N ARG A 101 -4.28 -19.18 -6.92
CA ARG A 101 -3.84 -18.86 -8.27
C ARG A 101 -2.40 -19.36 -8.45
N LEU A 102 -2.16 -20.12 -9.50
CA LEU A 102 -0.88 -20.78 -9.73
C LEU A 102 0.23 -19.76 -10.00
N GLY A 103 1.44 -20.04 -9.50
CA GLY A 103 2.61 -19.20 -9.69
C GLY A 103 2.59 -17.87 -8.94
N PHE A 104 1.60 -17.63 -8.07
CA PHE A 104 1.58 -16.40 -7.28
C PHE A 104 2.88 -16.26 -6.47
N PRO A 105 3.69 -15.20 -6.67
CA PRO A 105 5.08 -15.17 -6.20
C PRO A 105 5.27 -15.44 -4.71
N VAL A 106 4.40 -14.87 -3.86
CA VAL A 106 4.49 -15.06 -2.41
C VAL A 106 4.20 -16.51 -2.02
N ASN A 107 3.23 -17.17 -2.66
CA ASN A 107 2.94 -18.57 -2.38
C ASN A 107 4.08 -19.49 -2.84
N GLU A 108 4.70 -19.21 -3.98
CA GLU A 108 5.87 -19.97 -4.44
C GLU A 108 7.07 -19.80 -3.49
N TRP A 109 7.31 -18.58 -3.00
CA TRP A 109 8.32 -18.35 -1.97
C TRP A 109 8.02 -19.11 -0.67
N LEU A 110 6.78 -19.07 -0.18
CA LEU A 110 6.37 -19.82 1.03
C LEU A 110 6.54 -21.35 0.84
N LYS A 111 6.21 -21.89 -0.34
CA LYS A 111 6.43 -23.30 -0.70
C LYS A 111 7.92 -23.67 -0.69
N ASN A 112 8.78 -22.80 -1.23
CA ASN A 112 10.23 -23.01 -1.24
C ASN A 112 10.83 -23.03 0.18
N MET A 113 10.18 -22.38 1.14
CA MET A 113 10.53 -22.49 2.57
C MET A 113 9.92 -23.73 3.28
N GLY A 114 9.27 -24.63 2.54
CA GLY A 114 8.72 -25.87 3.08
C GLY A 114 7.31 -25.75 3.67
N ARG A 115 6.61 -24.62 3.46
CA ARG A 115 5.20 -24.49 3.89
C ARG A 115 4.28 -25.24 2.94
N THR A 116 3.22 -25.82 3.50
CA THR A 116 2.23 -26.62 2.76
C THR A 116 0.88 -25.92 2.62
N ALA A 117 0.63 -24.88 3.40
CA ALA A 117 -0.60 -24.11 3.40
C ALA A 117 -0.32 -22.66 3.82
N ARG A 118 -1.31 -21.81 3.55
CA ARG A 118 -1.35 -20.40 3.99
C ARG A 118 -2.77 -20.09 4.48
N MET A 119 -2.92 -19.16 5.43
CA MET A 119 -4.24 -18.67 5.82
C MET A 119 -4.88 -17.91 4.65
N ALA A 120 -6.17 -18.11 4.44
CA ALA A 120 -6.96 -17.40 3.44
C ALA A 120 -8.33 -17.02 3.99
N LYS A 121 -8.89 -15.90 3.50
CA LYS A 121 -10.30 -15.58 3.67
C LYS A 121 -11.07 -15.99 2.43
N ILE A 122 -11.99 -16.94 2.59
CA ILE A 122 -12.85 -17.45 1.52
C ILE A 122 -14.27 -17.00 1.80
N ALA A 123 -14.95 -16.40 0.83
CA ALA A 123 -16.35 -16.05 1.00
C ALA A 123 -17.21 -17.31 1.00
N VAL A 124 -17.96 -17.50 2.09
CA VAL A 124 -18.88 -18.62 2.32
C VAL A 124 -20.34 -18.15 2.42
N GLY A 125 -20.56 -16.83 2.40
CA GLY A 125 -21.84 -16.15 2.40
C GLY A 125 -21.72 -14.78 1.74
N LYS A 126 -22.83 -14.04 1.67
CA LYS A 126 -22.86 -12.64 1.22
C LYS A 126 -21.92 -11.79 2.08
N ILE A 127 -21.10 -10.98 1.42
CA ILE A 127 -20.16 -10.04 2.03
C ILE A 127 -20.91 -8.76 2.34
N GLU A 128 -20.86 -8.33 3.60
CA GLU A 128 -21.42 -7.07 4.06
C GLU A 128 -20.47 -6.43 5.07
N ARG A 129 -20.40 -5.10 5.09
CA ARG A 129 -19.66 -4.36 6.12
C ARG A 129 -20.41 -4.45 7.45
N ILE A 130 -19.74 -4.94 8.50
CA ILE A 130 -20.33 -5.11 9.83
C ILE A 130 -19.84 -4.08 10.86
N LYS A 131 -18.73 -3.40 10.57
CA LYS A 131 -18.16 -2.30 11.38
C LYS A 131 -17.21 -1.47 10.51
N SER A 132 -16.74 -0.35 11.04
CA SER A 132 -15.64 0.37 10.39
C SER A 132 -14.31 -0.35 10.56
N ALA A 133 -13.48 -0.33 9.50
CA ALA A 133 -12.15 -0.90 9.49
C ALA A 133 -11.09 0.04 10.08
N TYR A 134 -11.20 1.35 9.81
CA TYR A 134 -10.12 2.32 10.01
C TYR A 134 -10.53 3.53 10.86
N MET A 135 -11.81 3.67 11.23
CA MET A 135 -12.30 4.78 12.06
C MET A 135 -11.56 4.91 13.38
N ASP A 136 -11.33 3.82 14.10
CA ASP A 136 -10.65 3.89 15.40
C ASP A 136 -9.22 4.41 15.27
N GLY A 137 -8.49 3.98 14.22
CA GLY A 137 -7.16 4.49 13.90
C GLY A 137 -7.20 5.98 13.59
N TRP A 138 -8.16 6.40 12.76
CA TRP A 138 -8.39 7.81 12.43
C TRP A 138 -8.68 8.64 13.68
N LEU A 139 -9.66 8.26 14.51
CA LEU A 139 -10.04 8.97 15.72
C LEU A 139 -8.85 9.08 16.68
N ARG A 140 -8.05 8.03 16.83
CA ARG A 140 -6.83 8.05 17.65
C ARG A 140 -5.82 9.07 17.15
N LEU A 141 -5.55 9.12 15.84
CA LEU A 141 -4.64 10.10 15.23
C LEU A 141 -5.19 11.53 15.37
N ARG A 142 -6.42 11.72 14.93
CA ARG A 142 -7.15 13.00 14.94
C ARG A 142 -7.17 13.65 16.31
N ASN A 143 -7.40 12.86 17.37
CA ASN A 143 -7.43 13.33 18.76
C ASN A 143 -6.04 13.72 19.31
N LYS A 144 -4.96 13.51 18.55
CA LYS A 144 -3.60 14.01 18.86
C LYS A 144 -3.22 15.23 18.03
N LEU A 145 -4.11 15.67 17.14
CA LEU A 145 -3.85 16.76 16.20
C LEU A 145 -4.83 17.93 16.41
N PRO A 146 -4.35 19.18 16.35
CA PRO A 146 -5.22 20.33 16.13
C PRO A 146 -6.07 20.15 14.87
N ARG A 147 -7.26 20.74 14.82
CA ARG A 147 -8.22 20.54 13.71
C ARG A 147 -7.64 20.99 12.37
N GLU A 148 -6.87 22.07 12.36
CA GLU A 148 -6.18 22.60 11.19
C GLU A 148 -5.13 21.64 10.62
N GLN A 149 -4.62 20.71 11.43
CA GLN A 149 -3.68 19.67 11.00
C GLN A 149 -4.37 18.42 10.43
N TRP A 150 -5.70 18.30 10.51
CA TRP A 150 -6.40 17.10 10.03
C TRP A 150 -6.26 16.91 8.51
N ARG A 151 -6.17 17.99 7.73
CA ARG A 151 -5.94 17.92 6.28
C ARG A 151 -4.58 17.31 5.91
N HIS A 152 -3.64 17.38 6.84
CA HIS A 152 -2.28 16.86 6.72
C HIS A 152 -2.19 15.39 7.14
N ALA A 153 -3.23 14.86 7.78
CA ALA A 153 -3.27 13.49 8.20
C ALA A 153 -3.72 12.54 7.07
N LYS A 154 -3.02 11.42 6.93
CA LYS A 154 -3.29 10.38 5.92
C LYS A 154 -3.68 9.06 6.57
N VAL A 155 -4.68 8.38 5.99
CA VAL A 155 -5.09 7.02 6.37
C VAL A 155 -4.73 6.07 5.24
N THR A 156 -4.00 5.00 5.54
CA THR A 156 -3.74 3.91 4.59
C THR A 156 -4.86 2.87 4.68
N VAL A 157 -5.30 2.33 3.55
CA VAL A 157 -6.33 1.28 3.48
C VAL A 157 -5.89 0.20 2.51
N LEU A 158 -6.29 -1.05 2.75
CA LEU A 158 -6.02 -2.15 1.85
C LEU A 158 -6.85 -2.08 0.56
N THR A 159 -6.28 -2.52 -0.56
CA THR A 159 -6.99 -2.75 -1.82
C THR A 159 -8.22 -3.68 -1.70
N PRO A 160 -9.34 -3.44 -2.43
CA PRO A 160 -10.48 -4.35 -2.46
C PRO A 160 -10.18 -5.71 -3.12
N THR A 161 -9.08 -5.84 -3.86
CA THR A 161 -8.77 -7.03 -4.68
C THR A 161 -7.88 -8.06 -3.97
N TRP A 162 -7.42 -7.77 -2.76
CA TRP A 162 -6.37 -8.52 -2.05
C TRP A 162 -6.49 -10.04 -2.10
N TRP A 163 -7.62 -10.60 -1.66
CA TRP A 163 -7.81 -12.06 -1.65
C TRP A 163 -8.08 -12.64 -3.04
N HIS A 164 -8.73 -11.88 -3.92
CA HIS A 164 -9.04 -12.31 -5.28
C HIS A 164 -7.78 -12.45 -6.14
N GLU A 165 -6.81 -11.55 -5.94
CA GLU A 165 -5.54 -11.63 -6.66
C GLU A 165 -4.81 -12.95 -6.34
N MET A 166 -4.80 -13.38 -5.08
CA MET A 166 -4.12 -14.61 -4.67
C MET A 166 -4.91 -15.89 -4.93
N LEU A 167 -6.25 -15.83 -4.88
CA LEU A 167 -7.12 -17.00 -4.98
C LEU A 167 -7.70 -17.14 -6.38
N GLU A 168 -7.63 -18.36 -6.91
CA GLU A 168 -8.38 -18.75 -8.11
C GLU A 168 -9.86 -18.98 -7.77
N LYS A 169 -10.15 -19.38 -6.53
CA LYS A 169 -11.51 -19.64 -6.03
C LYS A 169 -11.76 -18.87 -4.74
N PRO A 170 -12.04 -17.56 -4.81
CA PRO A 170 -12.19 -16.71 -3.63
C PRO A 170 -13.53 -16.90 -2.88
N TYR A 171 -14.49 -17.62 -3.46
CA TYR A 171 -15.79 -17.89 -2.87
C TYR A 171 -16.25 -19.33 -3.13
N THR A 172 -17.13 -19.83 -2.26
CA THR A 172 -17.78 -21.14 -2.40
C THR A 172 -19.12 -21.03 -3.13
N GLU A 173 -19.66 -22.14 -3.64
CA GLU A 173 -21.02 -22.17 -4.22
C GLU A 173 -22.10 -21.71 -3.22
N SER A 174 -21.91 -22.01 -1.93
CA SER A 174 -22.83 -21.61 -0.86
C SER A 174 -22.84 -20.10 -0.58
N SER A 175 -21.83 -19.36 -1.07
CA SER A 175 -21.74 -17.92 -0.85
C SER A 175 -22.82 -17.13 -1.60
N GLY A 176 -23.36 -17.71 -2.67
CA GLY A 176 -24.30 -17.05 -3.59
C GLY A 176 -23.62 -16.24 -4.71
N TYR A 177 -22.30 -16.11 -4.71
CA TYR A 177 -21.58 -15.49 -5.83
C TYR A 177 -21.47 -16.45 -7.01
N THR A 178 -21.79 -15.96 -8.20
CA THR A 178 -21.72 -16.72 -9.46
C THR A 178 -20.60 -16.24 -10.38
N ASN A 179 -19.98 -15.11 -10.05
CA ASN A 179 -18.86 -14.54 -10.79
C ASN A 179 -18.05 -13.59 -9.90
N ASP A 180 -16.84 -13.29 -10.36
CA ASP A 180 -15.86 -12.49 -9.63
C ASP A 180 -16.23 -11.02 -9.55
N GLU A 181 -16.97 -10.49 -10.53
CA GLU A 181 -17.46 -9.12 -10.54
C GLU A 181 -18.40 -8.85 -9.37
N ALA A 182 -19.36 -9.74 -9.11
CA ALA A 182 -20.28 -9.62 -7.98
C ALA A 182 -19.57 -9.74 -6.63
N TYR A 183 -18.57 -10.62 -6.53
CA TYR A 183 -17.74 -10.76 -5.33
C TYR A 183 -16.93 -9.49 -5.04
N LEU A 184 -16.24 -8.95 -6.04
CA LEU A 184 -15.44 -7.73 -5.90
C LEU A 184 -16.32 -6.49 -5.69
N ALA A 185 -17.53 -6.47 -6.28
CA ALA A 185 -18.47 -5.37 -6.13
C ALA A 185 -18.86 -5.11 -4.67
N ASP A 186 -19.17 -6.17 -3.91
CA ASP A 186 -19.55 -6.02 -2.50
C ASP A 186 -18.37 -5.53 -1.63
N ILE A 187 -17.14 -5.98 -1.91
CA ILE A 187 -15.95 -5.52 -1.18
C ILE A 187 -15.66 -4.05 -1.52
N ALA A 188 -15.77 -3.69 -2.80
CA ALA A 188 -15.58 -2.32 -3.25
C ALA A 188 -16.64 -1.37 -2.66
N ASP A 189 -17.90 -1.79 -2.57
CA ASP A 189 -18.98 -1.03 -1.93
C ASP A 189 -18.74 -0.86 -0.43
N ALA A 190 -18.37 -1.93 0.27
CA ALA A 190 -18.03 -1.85 1.68
C ALA A 190 -16.86 -0.88 1.95
N LEU A 191 -15.84 -0.89 1.10
CA LEU A 191 -14.70 0.02 1.21
C LEU A 191 -15.09 1.46 0.81
N HIS A 192 -15.99 1.64 -0.15
CA HIS A 192 -16.57 2.95 -0.49
C HIS A 192 -17.28 3.56 0.74
N GLU A 193 -18.15 2.79 1.40
CA GLU A 193 -18.84 3.22 2.61
C GLU A 193 -17.85 3.59 3.73
N GLU A 194 -16.81 2.78 3.93
CA GLU A 194 -15.74 3.07 4.90
C GLU A 194 -15.04 4.41 4.60
N ILE A 195 -14.70 4.66 3.33
CA ILE A 195 -14.07 5.92 2.90
C ILE A 195 -14.99 7.11 3.18
N ILE A 196 -16.28 7.00 2.86
CA ILE A 196 -17.27 8.05 3.12
C ILE A 196 -17.39 8.32 4.63
N ASP A 197 -17.44 7.29 5.47
CA ASP A 197 -17.55 7.45 6.91
C ASP A 197 -16.34 8.18 7.51
N VAL A 198 -15.12 7.77 7.18
CA VAL A 198 -13.91 8.44 7.68
C VAL A 198 -13.76 9.86 7.10
N TYR A 199 -14.21 10.07 5.86
CA TYR A 199 -14.29 11.41 5.26
C TYR A 199 -15.23 12.34 6.04
N ASN A 200 -16.41 11.85 6.43
CA ASN A 200 -17.38 12.58 7.23
C ASN A 200 -16.80 12.93 8.61
N GLU A 201 -15.94 12.08 9.15
CA GLU A 201 -15.17 12.33 10.38
C GLU A 201 -13.89 13.17 10.15
N GLY A 202 -13.69 13.73 8.96
CA GLY A 202 -12.69 14.76 8.69
C GLY A 202 -11.43 14.29 7.96
N VAL A 203 -11.32 13.02 7.55
CA VAL A 203 -10.21 12.56 6.70
C VAL A 203 -10.23 13.31 5.36
N ARG A 204 -9.07 13.76 4.90
CA ARG A 204 -8.91 14.43 3.59
C ARG A 204 -7.82 13.81 2.73
N SER A 205 -7.09 12.83 3.24
CA SER A 205 -6.08 12.08 2.50
C SER A 205 -6.18 10.60 2.82
N ILE A 206 -6.39 9.79 1.78
CA ILE A 206 -6.41 8.33 1.85
C ILE A 206 -5.40 7.78 0.86
N GLN A 207 -4.74 6.69 1.23
CA GLN A 207 -3.91 5.91 0.33
C GLN A 207 -4.43 4.48 0.30
N VAL A 208 -4.61 3.93 -0.89
CA VAL A 208 -4.97 2.53 -1.12
C VAL A 208 -3.69 1.78 -1.44
N ASP A 209 -3.35 0.82 -0.58
CA ASP A 209 -2.16 -0.01 -0.72
C ASP A 209 -2.50 -1.26 -1.52
N ASP A 210 -1.80 -1.42 -2.64
CA ASP A 210 -2.00 -2.50 -3.60
C ASP A 210 -0.66 -3.08 -4.02
N LEU A 211 -0.37 -4.26 -3.48
CA LEU A 211 0.87 -4.97 -3.73
C LEU A 211 0.76 -5.91 -4.94
N LEU A 212 -0.40 -6.55 -5.13
CA LEU A 212 -0.47 -7.77 -5.93
C LEU A 212 -0.81 -7.47 -7.39
N LEU A 213 -1.45 -6.33 -7.68
CA LEU A 213 -1.64 -5.93 -9.06
C LEU A 213 -0.29 -5.72 -9.77
N ALA A 214 0.69 -5.12 -9.08
CA ALA A 214 2.05 -4.99 -9.56
C ALA A 214 2.77 -6.34 -9.72
N MET A 215 2.38 -7.37 -8.96
CA MET A 215 2.93 -8.74 -9.06
C MET A 215 2.59 -9.43 -10.39
N ILE A 216 1.58 -8.97 -11.12
CA ILE A 216 1.18 -9.62 -12.39
C ILE A 216 2.27 -9.47 -13.45
N TYR A 217 2.89 -8.29 -13.53
CA TYR A 217 3.84 -7.92 -14.59
C TYR A 217 5.29 -8.02 -14.15
N THR A 218 5.58 -8.92 -13.24
CA THR A 218 6.93 -9.18 -12.75
C THR A 218 7.76 -9.89 -13.81
N GLU A 219 9.07 -9.68 -13.76
CA GLU A 219 10.03 -10.32 -14.63
C GLU A 219 10.93 -11.29 -13.84
N GLY A 220 11.75 -12.07 -14.56
CA GLY A 220 12.71 -13.00 -13.97
C GLY A 220 12.08 -14.28 -13.39
N GLU A 221 12.67 -14.81 -12.32
CA GLU A 221 12.25 -16.07 -11.68
C GLU A 221 10.81 -16.02 -11.15
N PHE A 222 10.32 -14.83 -10.79
CA PHE A 222 8.98 -14.62 -10.26
C PHE A 222 7.99 -14.09 -11.31
N ALA A 223 8.29 -14.21 -12.61
CA ALA A 223 7.41 -13.74 -13.67
C ALA A 223 6.05 -14.45 -13.65
N TRP A 224 4.99 -13.73 -13.31
CA TRP A 224 3.68 -14.33 -13.02
C TRP A 224 2.74 -14.39 -14.23
N ALA A 225 2.66 -13.31 -15.02
CA ALA A 225 1.81 -13.28 -16.22
C ALA A 225 2.01 -14.47 -17.19
N PRO A 226 3.22 -14.99 -17.45
CA PRO A 226 3.40 -16.20 -18.25
C PRO A 226 2.72 -17.43 -17.64
N VAL A 227 2.81 -17.61 -16.32
CA VAL A 227 2.17 -18.72 -15.61
C VAL A 227 0.65 -18.61 -15.68
N LEU A 228 0.11 -17.41 -15.45
CA LEU A 228 -1.33 -17.13 -15.58
C LEU A 228 -1.85 -17.52 -16.97
N ARG A 229 -1.17 -17.06 -18.04
CA ARG A 229 -1.55 -17.37 -19.42
C ARG A 229 -1.44 -18.85 -19.74
N GLN A 230 -0.40 -19.53 -19.25
CA GLN A 230 -0.24 -20.98 -19.43
C GLN A 230 -1.40 -21.77 -18.81
N HIS A 231 -1.98 -21.26 -17.73
CA HIS A 231 -3.10 -21.88 -17.04
C HIS A 231 -4.47 -21.34 -17.47
N GLY A 232 -4.54 -20.57 -18.56
CA GLY A 232 -5.78 -20.13 -19.18
C GLY A 232 -6.40 -18.88 -18.56
N THR A 233 -5.70 -18.18 -17.66
CA THR A 233 -6.12 -16.86 -17.18
C THR A 233 -5.76 -15.81 -18.23
N ASP A 234 -6.75 -15.06 -18.70
CA ASP A 234 -6.50 -13.84 -19.46
C ASP A 234 -6.07 -12.73 -18.49
N VAL A 235 -4.80 -12.32 -18.62
CA VAL A 235 -4.18 -11.31 -17.76
C VAL A 235 -4.82 -9.94 -17.95
N GLU A 236 -5.26 -9.61 -19.17
CA GLU A 236 -5.80 -8.29 -19.46
C GLU A 236 -7.22 -8.13 -18.92
N ASP A 237 -8.03 -9.19 -19.01
CA ASP A 237 -9.35 -9.24 -18.38
C ASP A 237 -9.24 -9.22 -16.85
N LEU A 238 -8.28 -9.94 -16.27
CA LEU A 238 -8.04 -9.93 -14.82
C LEU A 238 -7.70 -8.53 -14.31
N VAL A 239 -6.77 -7.84 -14.98
CA VAL A 239 -6.40 -6.45 -14.63
C VAL A 239 -7.57 -5.50 -14.86
N GLY A 240 -8.35 -5.68 -15.93
CA GLY A 240 -9.56 -4.90 -16.19
C GLY A 240 -10.61 -5.06 -15.08
N LEU A 241 -10.79 -6.28 -14.58
CA LEU A 241 -11.67 -6.60 -13.46
C LEU A 241 -11.21 -5.91 -12.16
N HIS A 242 -9.90 -5.91 -11.87
CA HIS A 242 -9.34 -5.21 -10.70
C HIS A 242 -9.49 -3.69 -10.79
N ILE A 243 -9.20 -3.11 -11.97
CA ILE A 243 -9.44 -1.68 -12.23
C ILE A 243 -10.92 -1.32 -12.05
N ALA A 244 -11.84 -2.17 -12.51
CA ALA A 244 -13.28 -1.97 -12.34
C ALA A 244 -13.67 -1.97 -10.85
N ALA A 245 -13.12 -2.87 -10.03
CA ALA A 245 -13.34 -2.89 -8.58
C ALA A 245 -12.84 -1.61 -7.89
N HIS A 246 -11.64 -1.13 -8.24
CA HIS A 246 -11.15 0.16 -7.75
C HIS A 246 -12.04 1.33 -8.20
N ASN A 247 -12.41 1.38 -9.47
CA ASN A 247 -13.27 2.45 -9.99
C ASN A 247 -14.65 2.48 -9.34
N ARG A 248 -15.21 1.30 -9.00
CA ARG A 248 -16.44 1.19 -8.23
C ARG A 248 -16.29 1.79 -6.84
N MET A 249 -15.23 1.43 -6.11
CA MET A 249 -14.93 2.01 -4.81
C MET A 249 -14.74 3.54 -4.87
N LEU A 250 -14.14 4.04 -5.95
CA LEU A 250 -13.89 5.47 -6.16
C LEU A 250 -15.12 6.27 -6.62
N GLN A 251 -16.19 5.60 -7.03
CA GLN A 251 -17.34 6.24 -7.67
C GLN A 251 -17.99 7.27 -6.75
N SER A 252 -18.21 8.50 -7.23
CA SER A 252 -18.90 9.56 -6.47
C SER A 252 -18.22 9.97 -5.15
N LEU A 253 -16.93 9.68 -4.97
CA LEU A 253 -16.18 10.21 -3.82
C LEU A 253 -16.07 11.75 -3.88
N PRO A 254 -16.02 12.44 -2.73
CA PRO A 254 -15.90 13.89 -2.69
C PRO A 254 -14.65 14.41 -3.40
N HIS A 255 -14.78 15.38 -4.31
CA HIS A 255 -13.65 15.92 -5.08
C HIS A 255 -12.50 16.51 -4.24
N VAL A 256 -12.78 16.89 -2.99
CA VAL A 256 -11.77 17.44 -2.06
C VAL A 256 -11.00 16.36 -1.28
N LEU A 257 -11.35 15.09 -1.46
CA LEU A 257 -10.62 13.96 -0.87
C LEU A 257 -9.43 13.63 -1.78
N ASN A 258 -8.22 13.72 -1.24
CA ASN A 258 -7.04 13.20 -1.90
C ASN A 258 -7.04 11.69 -1.72
N ILE A 259 -7.04 10.93 -2.83
CA ILE A 259 -6.93 9.48 -2.79
C ILE A 259 -5.78 9.02 -3.70
N GLY A 260 -4.76 8.44 -3.08
CA GLY A 260 -3.58 7.91 -3.74
C GLY A 260 -3.66 6.40 -3.90
N HIS A 261 -3.13 5.87 -5.00
CA HIS A 261 -2.91 4.44 -5.18
C HIS A 261 -1.42 4.14 -5.04
N HIS A 262 -1.04 3.48 -3.96
CA HIS A 262 0.31 2.98 -3.79
C HIS A 262 0.42 1.59 -4.40
N MET A 263 1.20 1.49 -5.48
CA MET A 263 1.50 0.21 -6.13
C MET A 263 2.88 -0.25 -5.64
N CYS A 264 2.90 -1.29 -4.81
CA CYS A 264 4.10 -1.76 -4.12
C CYS A 264 4.78 -2.89 -4.90
N ARG A 265 6.13 -3.00 -4.85
CA ARG A 265 6.91 -4.11 -5.44
C ARG A 265 7.41 -5.12 -4.42
N GLY A 266 6.75 -5.16 -3.26
CA GLY A 266 7.15 -5.98 -2.12
C GLY A 266 8.19 -5.30 -1.26
N ASN A 267 8.01 -5.40 0.05
CA ASN A 267 8.85 -4.73 1.04
C ASN A 267 9.33 -5.68 2.15
N ILE A 268 9.54 -6.95 1.80
CA ILE A 268 10.11 -7.93 2.74
C ILE A 268 11.64 -7.91 2.58
N PRO A 269 12.40 -7.51 3.63
CA PRO A 269 13.85 -7.53 3.62
C PRO A 269 14.40 -8.93 3.30
N GLY A 270 15.41 -9.00 2.43
CA GLY A 270 16.02 -10.26 2.01
C GLY A 270 15.24 -11.05 0.96
N ILE A 271 14.02 -10.63 0.59
CA ILE A 271 13.34 -11.12 -0.61
C ILE A 271 13.63 -10.13 -1.74
N ALA A 272 14.04 -10.64 -2.89
CA ALA A 272 14.24 -9.80 -4.07
C ALA A 272 12.95 -9.03 -4.37
N THR A 273 13.07 -7.71 -4.56
CA THR A 273 11.97 -6.92 -5.10
C THR A 273 11.53 -7.50 -6.42
N LEU A 274 10.25 -7.34 -6.71
CA LEU A 274 9.72 -7.68 -8.00
C LEU A 274 10.36 -6.83 -9.09
N GLN A 275 11.21 -7.47 -9.90
CA GLN A 275 11.91 -6.87 -11.03
C GLN A 275 10.95 -6.66 -12.20
N GLY A 276 11.30 -5.73 -13.08
CA GLY A 276 10.58 -5.50 -14.34
C GLY A 276 9.87 -4.15 -14.42
N GLY A 277 9.64 -3.66 -15.64
CA GLY A 277 9.08 -2.33 -15.86
C GLY A 277 7.61 -2.21 -15.43
N TYR A 278 7.24 -1.04 -14.89
CA TYR A 278 5.84 -0.70 -14.59
C TYR A 278 4.95 -0.55 -15.83
N ASN A 279 5.54 -0.63 -17.03
CA ASN A 279 5.08 0.09 -18.20
C ASN A 279 3.64 -0.24 -18.61
N ILE A 280 3.30 -1.53 -18.73
CA ILE A 280 1.97 -1.95 -19.17
C ILE A 280 0.93 -1.65 -18.10
N LEU A 281 1.18 -2.06 -16.85
CA LEU A 281 0.23 -1.86 -15.76
C LEU A 281 -0.01 -0.37 -15.49
N VAL A 282 1.05 0.40 -15.35
CA VAL A 282 0.96 1.82 -15.00
C VAL A 282 0.30 2.62 -16.12
N GLU A 283 0.57 2.31 -17.38
CA GLU A 283 -0.16 2.94 -18.49
C GLU A 283 -1.68 2.69 -18.39
N ARG A 284 -2.09 1.44 -18.13
CA ARG A 284 -3.50 1.10 -17.93
C ARG A 284 -4.08 1.82 -16.72
N MET A 285 -3.40 1.79 -15.57
CA MET A 285 -3.83 2.48 -14.36
C MET A 285 -3.96 3.99 -14.56
N PHE A 286 -3.02 4.61 -15.27
CA PHE A 286 -3.08 6.03 -15.61
C PHE A 286 -4.31 6.38 -16.46
N LYS A 287 -4.65 5.53 -17.43
CA LYS A 287 -5.73 5.79 -18.40
C LYS A 287 -7.11 5.36 -17.96
N GLU A 288 -7.20 4.21 -17.28
CA GLU A 288 -8.46 3.51 -17.01
C GLU A 288 -8.93 3.69 -15.56
N SER A 289 -8.03 3.93 -14.60
CA SER A 289 -8.44 4.13 -13.20
C SER A 289 -8.87 5.57 -12.93
N ALA A 290 -9.77 5.75 -11.97
CA ALA A 290 -10.25 7.06 -11.52
C ALA A 290 -9.33 7.73 -10.49
N TYR A 291 -8.18 7.13 -10.15
CA TYR A 291 -7.20 7.75 -9.27
C TYR A 291 -6.57 8.98 -9.91
N GLN A 292 -6.27 9.98 -9.08
CA GLN A 292 -5.58 11.21 -9.47
C GLN A 292 -4.13 11.26 -8.96
N LEU A 293 -3.77 10.41 -8.00
CA LEU A 293 -2.44 10.35 -7.41
C LEU A 293 -1.96 8.89 -7.38
N PHE A 294 -0.73 8.66 -7.83
CA PHE A 294 -0.08 7.35 -7.77
C PHE A 294 1.21 7.45 -6.96
N LEU A 295 1.51 6.46 -6.14
CA LEU A 295 2.75 6.36 -5.38
C LEU A 295 3.51 5.12 -5.85
N LEU A 296 4.62 5.33 -6.57
CA LEU A 296 5.27 4.31 -7.38
C LEU A 296 6.76 4.16 -7.05
N GLU A 297 7.25 2.93 -7.07
CA GLU A 297 8.58 2.55 -6.59
C GLU A 297 9.65 2.53 -7.69
N TRP A 298 10.71 3.32 -7.52
CA TRP A 298 11.89 3.32 -8.38
C TRP A 298 13.19 3.50 -7.59
N ASP A 299 13.32 3.10 -6.33
CA ASP A 299 14.56 3.34 -5.55
C ASP A 299 15.79 2.66 -6.16
N ARG A 300 15.61 1.59 -6.97
CA ARG A 300 16.71 0.86 -7.60
C ARG A 300 16.62 0.80 -9.13
N PRO A 301 17.77 0.66 -9.84
CA PRO A 301 17.79 0.53 -11.29
C PRO A 301 16.97 -0.66 -11.83
N GLU A 302 16.90 -1.77 -11.08
CA GLU A 302 16.13 -2.96 -11.46
C GLU A 302 14.59 -2.76 -11.43
N HIS A 303 14.11 -1.62 -10.90
CA HIS A 303 12.69 -1.26 -10.93
C HIS A 303 12.28 -0.52 -12.22
N GLY A 304 13.23 -0.37 -13.16
CA GLY A 304 13.00 0.21 -14.48
C GLY A 304 13.28 1.71 -14.54
N ASP A 305 12.89 2.31 -15.66
CA ASP A 305 13.07 3.73 -15.95
C ASP A 305 11.76 4.53 -15.80
N PHE A 306 11.82 5.83 -16.08
CA PHE A 306 10.68 6.74 -16.01
C PHE A 306 9.84 6.80 -17.30
N SER A 307 10.12 5.98 -18.31
CA SER A 307 9.38 6.00 -19.58
C SER A 307 7.85 5.88 -19.43
N PRO A 308 7.27 5.15 -18.44
CA PRO A 308 5.82 5.07 -18.27
C PRO A 308 5.15 6.42 -17.99
N LEU A 309 5.90 7.38 -17.43
CA LEU A 309 5.37 8.70 -17.11
C LEU A 309 4.91 9.45 -18.37
N GLN A 310 5.39 9.10 -19.56
CA GLN A 310 4.90 9.67 -20.81
C GLN A 310 3.39 9.46 -21.02
N HIS A 311 2.80 8.47 -20.36
CA HIS A 311 1.38 8.14 -20.44
C HIS A 311 0.53 8.81 -19.34
N LEU A 312 1.15 9.52 -18.39
CA LEU A 312 0.43 10.17 -17.29
C LEU A 312 -0.44 11.33 -17.83
N PRO A 313 -1.77 11.31 -17.62
CA PRO A 313 -2.63 12.45 -17.94
C PRO A 313 -2.23 13.70 -17.15
N ARG A 314 -2.41 14.88 -17.76
CA ARG A 314 -2.01 16.16 -17.15
C ARG A 314 -2.70 16.46 -15.82
N ASP A 315 -3.91 15.94 -15.63
CA ASP A 315 -4.70 16.10 -14.44
C ASP A 315 -4.38 15.06 -13.35
N LYS A 316 -3.33 14.24 -13.53
CA LYS A 316 -2.86 13.27 -12.54
C LYS A 316 -1.44 13.57 -12.07
N ALA A 317 -1.09 13.03 -10.90
CA ALA A 317 0.18 13.23 -10.25
C ALA A 317 0.82 11.90 -9.82
N VAL A 318 2.14 11.91 -9.69
CA VAL A 318 2.94 10.77 -9.24
C VAL A 318 3.86 11.20 -8.10
N VAL A 319 3.88 10.42 -7.03
CA VAL A 319 4.91 10.44 -5.99
C VAL A 319 5.98 9.42 -6.38
N LEU A 320 7.19 9.89 -6.63
CA LEU A 320 8.35 9.08 -6.98
C LEU A 320 8.97 8.49 -5.71
N GLY A 321 8.81 7.19 -5.53
CA GLY A 321 9.47 6.43 -4.47
C GLY A 321 10.94 6.18 -4.80
N LEU A 322 11.82 7.09 -4.40
CA LEU A 322 13.24 7.10 -4.81
C LEU A 322 14.22 6.69 -3.71
N VAL A 323 13.76 6.68 -2.46
CA VAL A 323 14.58 6.34 -1.28
C VAL A 323 14.25 4.92 -0.81
N SER A 324 15.27 4.07 -0.68
CA SER A 324 15.10 2.70 -0.23
C SER A 324 14.76 2.66 1.27
N THR A 325 13.74 1.88 1.62
CA THR A 325 13.43 1.50 3.01
C THR A 325 13.95 0.11 3.39
N LYS A 326 14.59 -0.60 2.44
CA LYS A 326 15.08 -1.98 2.61
C LYS A 326 16.50 -2.04 3.14
N ASP A 327 17.23 -0.93 3.09
CA ASP A 327 18.57 -0.79 3.62
C ASP A 327 18.77 0.58 4.25
N GLY A 328 19.65 0.64 5.25
CA GLY A 328 19.93 1.83 6.03
C GLY A 328 20.94 2.79 5.38
N ALA A 329 21.47 2.50 4.19
CA ALA A 329 22.40 3.43 3.54
C ALA A 329 21.65 4.70 3.13
N LEU A 330 22.23 5.87 3.40
CA LEU A 330 21.62 7.13 2.96
C LEU A 330 21.87 7.32 1.46
N GLU A 331 20.84 7.71 0.74
CA GLU A 331 20.92 8.01 -0.69
C GLU A 331 21.82 9.23 -0.94
N ASN A 332 22.47 9.24 -2.11
CA ASN A 332 23.20 10.41 -2.56
C ASN A 332 22.23 11.49 -3.06
N LYS A 333 22.32 12.69 -2.51
CA LYS A 333 21.43 13.82 -2.79
C LYS A 333 21.44 14.21 -4.27
N GLU A 334 22.63 14.38 -4.85
CA GLU A 334 22.79 14.79 -6.25
C GLU A 334 22.21 13.75 -7.22
N MET A 335 22.30 12.47 -6.87
CA MET A 335 21.66 11.39 -7.63
C MET A 335 20.13 11.46 -7.52
N LEU A 336 19.57 11.77 -6.35
CA LEU A 336 18.12 11.94 -6.20
C LEU A 336 17.61 13.09 -7.08
N GLU A 337 18.26 14.26 -7.01
CA GLU A 337 17.92 15.41 -7.85
C GLU A 337 17.98 15.09 -9.35
N ALA A 338 19.06 14.44 -9.79
CA ALA A 338 19.22 14.03 -11.18
C ALA A 338 18.08 13.12 -11.65
N ARG A 339 17.66 12.18 -10.81
CA ARG A 339 16.54 11.26 -11.12
C ARG A 339 15.19 11.95 -11.14
N ILE A 340 14.96 12.92 -10.25
CA ILE A 340 13.73 13.73 -10.28
C ILE A 340 13.68 14.56 -11.57
N HIS A 341 14.80 15.15 -11.98
CA HIS A 341 14.89 15.85 -13.26
C HIS A 341 14.70 14.94 -14.48
N GLU A 342 15.17 13.69 -14.42
CA GLU A 342 14.93 12.69 -15.47
C GLU A 342 13.43 12.40 -15.62
N ALA A 343 12.74 12.11 -14.51
CA ALA A 343 11.29 11.91 -14.49
C ALA A 343 10.53 13.14 -15.02
N ALA A 344 10.92 14.33 -14.57
CA ALA A 344 10.33 15.59 -15.01
C ALA A 344 10.55 15.82 -16.51
N LYS A 345 11.72 15.47 -17.07
CA LYS A 345 11.99 15.60 -18.50
C LYS A 345 11.07 14.72 -19.36
N VAL A 346 10.79 13.50 -18.90
CA VAL A 346 9.84 12.59 -19.58
C VAL A 346 8.45 13.22 -19.64
N LEU A 347 7.94 13.70 -18.50
CA LEU A 347 6.64 14.36 -18.43
C LEU A 347 6.58 15.66 -19.25
N ALA A 348 7.58 16.53 -19.09
CA ALA A 348 7.68 17.80 -19.80
C ALA A 348 7.65 17.58 -21.32
N THR A 349 8.34 16.55 -21.81
CA THR A 349 8.33 16.18 -23.23
C THR A 349 6.95 15.69 -23.66
N ALA A 350 6.34 14.78 -22.90
CA ALA A 350 5.03 14.22 -23.22
C ALA A 350 3.90 15.27 -23.18
N HIS A 351 3.98 16.23 -22.25
CA HIS A 351 2.99 17.30 -22.08
C HIS A 351 3.30 18.55 -22.93
N GLY A 352 4.51 18.68 -23.48
CA GLY A 352 4.94 19.90 -24.17
C GLY A 352 5.01 21.10 -23.22
N GLU A 353 5.43 20.87 -21.98
CA GLU A 353 5.53 21.86 -20.91
C GLU A 353 6.99 22.02 -20.45
N SER A 354 7.28 23.02 -19.61
CA SER A 354 8.61 23.16 -19.02
C SER A 354 8.81 22.13 -17.89
N ILE A 355 10.08 21.78 -17.61
CA ILE A 355 10.45 20.94 -16.47
C ILE A 355 9.87 21.51 -15.17
N GLN A 356 9.97 22.82 -14.97
CA GLN A 356 9.46 23.51 -13.78
C GLN A 356 7.93 23.41 -13.67
N ALA A 357 7.19 23.44 -14.78
CA ALA A 357 5.74 23.30 -14.75
C ALA A 357 5.32 21.90 -14.29
N VAL A 358 5.94 20.84 -14.82
CA VAL A 358 5.60 19.46 -14.44
C VAL A 358 6.13 19.09 -13.05
N LEU A 359 7.29 19.60 -12.64
CA LEU A 359 7.76 19.51 -11.25
C LEU A 359 6.71 20.12 -10.31
N ALA A 360 6.18 21.29 -10.68
CA ALA A 360 5.18 21.97 -9.87
C ALA A 360 3.81 21.25 -9.87
N ALA A 361 3.37 20.75 -11.01
CA ALA A 361 1.99 20.30 -11.19
C ALA A 361 1.78 18.78 -11.04
N ASN A 362 2.80 17.94 -11.23
CA ASN A 362 2.61 16.50 -11.38
C ASN A 362 3.52 15.64 -10.48
N LEU A 363 4.61 16.18 -9.94
CA LEU A 363 5.62 15.38 -9.23
C LEU A 363 5.75 15.72 -7.74
N ALA A 364 5.93 14.66 -6.96
CA ALA A 364 6.34 14.64 -5.57
C ALA A 364 7.32 13.47 -5.34
N ILE A 365 7.92 13.37 -4.16
CA ILE A 365 8.89 12.33 -3.82
C ILE A 365 8.58 11.68 -2.48
N SER A 366 8.99 10.43 -2.33
CA SER A 366 8.85 9.66 -1.10
C SER A 366 9.93 8.57 -0.99
N PRO A 367 10.02 7.86 0.15
CA PRO A 367 10.58 6.52 0.15
C PRO A 367 9.77 5.59 -0.77
N GLN A 368 10.38 4.49 -1.23
CA GLN A 368 9.71 3.51 -2.11
C GLN A 368 8.45 2.94 -1.45
N CYS A 369 8.56 2.48 -0.21
CA CYS A 369 7.53 1.80 0.54
C CYS A 369 7.52 2.35 1.97
N GLY A 370 6.74 1.76 2.87
CA GLY A 370 6.85 2.04 4.30
C GLY A 370 8.16 1.52 4.90
N PHE A 371 8.50 1.97 6.10
CA PHE A 371 9.70 1.55 6.82
C PHE A 371 9.50 0.28 7.67
N ALA A 372 8.26 -0.20 7.84
CA ALA A 372 7.96 -1.41 8.62
C ALA A 372 6.64 -2.09 8.17
N THR A 373 6.62 -2.61 6.95
CA THR A 373 5.44 -3.30 6.36
C THR A 373 4.95 -4.48 7.20
N PHE A 374 5.87 -5.11 7.93
CA PHE A 374 5.59 -6.03 9.04
C PHE A 374 6.26 -5.50 10.31
N GLU A 375 5.69 -5.81 11.46
CA GLU A 375 6.24 -5.35 12.73
C GLU A 375 7.67 -5.82 13.04
N ASP A 376 8.07 -6.97 12.50
CA ASP A 376 9.38 -7.58 12.74
C ASP A 376 10.36 -7.45 11.56
N LYS A 377 9.93 -6.93 10.41
CA LYS A 377 10.75 -6.84 9.19
C LYS A 377 11.11 -5.39 8.85
N ILE A 378 12.23 -4.93 9.38
CA ILE A 378 12.85 -3.65 8.99
C ILE A 378 14.04 -3.88 8.05
N GLY A 379 14.34 -2.89 7.21
CA GLY A 379 15.48 -2.93 6.30
C GLY A 379 16.82 -3.16 7.00
N GLU A 380 17.78 -3.76 6.29
CA GLU A 380 19.10 -4.06 6.84
C GLU A 380 19.83 -2.77 7.26
N GLY A 381 20.23 -2.68 8.54
CA GLY A 381 20.86 -1.48 9.09
C GLY A 381 19.91 -0.29 9.28
N MET A 382 18.60 -0.47 9.10
CA MET A 382 17.62 0.58 9.35
C MET A 382 17.38 0.75 10.85
N THR A 383 17.27 2.00 11.30
CA THR A 383 16.88 2.38 12.67
C THR A 383 15.83 3.49 12.63
N ILE A 384 15.21 3.82 13.77
CA ILE A 384 14.26 4.94 13.87
C ILE A 384 14.97 6.25 13.49
N GLU A 385 16.20 6.44 13.92
CA GLU A 385 17.01 7.62 13.57
C GLU A 385 17.27 7.67 12.07
N ARG A 386 17.70 6.54 11.47
CA ARG A 386 17.96 6.44 10.04
C ARG A 386 16.72 6.70 9.19
N GLN A 387 15.56 6.21 9.62
CA GLN A 387 14.27 6.53 9.00
C GLN A 387 14.07 8.05 8.91
N TRP A 388 14.30 8.76 10.01
CA TRP A 388 14.12 10.22 10.03
C TRP A 388 15.21 10.97 9.26
N GLU A 389 16.45 10.46 9.22
CA GLU A 389 17.51 11.00 8.36
C GLU A 389 17.13 10.90 6.87
N LYS A 390 16.58 9.76 6.45
CA LYS A 390 16.05 9.56 5.09
C LYS A 390 14.89 10.50 4.77
N MET A 391 13.99 10.73 5.71
CA MET A 391 12.91 11.71 5.54
C MET A 391 13.42 13.16 5.46
N ALA A 392 14.43 13.51 6.26
CA ALA A 392 15.05 14.83 6.21
C ALA A 392 15.77 15.06 4.87
N LEU A 393 16.45 14.04 4.33
CA LEU A 393 17.05 14.12 2.98
C LEU A 393 16.00 14.42 1.91
N LEU A 394 14.83 13.77 1.95
CA LEU A 394 13.75 14.06 1.00
C LEU A 394 13.24 15.50 1.13
N GLN A 395 13.11 16.02 2.36
CA GLN A 395 12.74 17.42 2.58
C GLN A 395 13.79 18.38 2.00
N GLU A 396 15.07 18.12 2.25
CA GLU A 396 16.18 18.93 1.72
C GLU A 396 16.20 18.93 0.19
N VAL A 397 16.07 17.77 -0.46
CA VAL A 397 16.00 17.66 -1.91
C VAL A 397 14.79 18.43 -2.46
N ALA A 398 13.63 18.31 -1.82
CA ALA A 398 12.40 18.97 -2.27
C ALA A 398 12.42 20.50 -2.10
N GLU A 399 13.26 21.04 -1.22
CA GLU A 399 13.45 22.49 -1.06
C GLU A 399 14.34 23.10 -2.15
N GLU A 400 15.22 22.29 -2.76
CA GLU A 400 16.20 22.74 -3.76
C GLU A 400 15.71 22.61 -5.21
N ILE A 401 14.64 21.86 -5.45
CA ILE A 401 14.01 21.63 -6.78
C ILE A 401 12.66 22.33 -6.92
#